data_AF-A0A3B9FGE5-F1
#
_entry.id   AF-A0A3B9FGE5-F1
#
_cell.length_a   1.000
_cell.length_b   1.000
_cell.length_c   1.000
_cell.angle_alpha   90.00
_cell.angle_beta   90.00
_cell.angle_gamma   90.00
#
_symmetry.space_group_name_H-M   'P 1'
#
loop_
_entity.id
_entity.type
_entity.pdbx_description
1 polymer ?
#
loop_
_entity_poly.entity_id
_entity_poly.type
_entity_poly.pdbx_seq_one_letter_code
_entity_poly.pdbx_strand_id
1 'polypeptide(L)'
;MISISLLSIGLLAGCGERISEHGQFINQSEMDVIKIGQTNRSDIVALLGRPSFEAAFDSRKIYYSSQIMEQPVAGINATKSRMIYVFTFDSSNTLQEIDLID
;
A
#
# COMPACT_ATOMS: atom_id res chain seq x y z
N MET A 1 -43.35 45.78 5.68
CA MET A 1 -42.26 46.00 4.69
C MET A 1 -41.12 45.06 5.04
N ILE A 2 -40.88 44.08 4.16
CA ILE A 2 -39.58 43.48 3.78
C ILE A 2 -38.80 42.85 4.94
N SER A 3 -39.15 41.62 5.34
CA SER A 3 -38.54 40.34 4.89
C SER A 3 -37.15 40.07 5.48
N ILE A 4 -37.16 39.40 6.64
CA ILE A 4 -36.03 38.67 7.21
C ILE A 4 -35.78 37.45 6.31
N SER A 5 -34.84 37.54 5.36
CA SER A 5 -34.29 36.35 4.70
C SER A 5 -33.12 35.84 5.51
N LEU A 6 -33.45 35.00 6.47
CA LEU A 6 -32.53 34.15 7.19
C LEU A 6 -32.29 32.87 6.37
N LEU A 7 -31.04 32.43 6.40
CA LEU A 7 -30.65 31.02 6.50
C LEU A 7 -30.48 30.18 5.21
N SER A 8 -29.28 29.58 5.16
CA SER A 8 -28.95 28.25 4.65
C SER A 8 -28.67 28.08 3.16
N ILE A 9 -27.48 28.51 2.71
CA ILE A 9 -26.76 27.78 1.66
C ILE A 9 -26.15 26.54 2.34
N GLY A 10 -26.95 25.47 2.40
CA GLY A 10 -26.57 24.19 2.97
C GLY A 10 -25.80 23.33 1.97
N LEU A 11 -24.51 23.17 2.24
CA LEU A 11 -23.75 21.91 2.16
C LEU A 11 -24.08 20.94 1.00
N LEU A 12 -23.58 21.25 -0.20
CA LEU A 12 -23.56 20.33 -1.36
C LEU A 12 -22.17 19.70 -1.58
N ALA A 13 -21.44 19.35 -0.51
CA ALA A 13 -20.13 18.72 -0.66
C ALA A 13 -20.01 17.47 0.20
N GLY A 14 -20.02 16.28 -0.43
CA GLY A 14 -19.51 15.08 0.23
C GLY A 14 -20.02 13.70 -0.22
N CYS A 15 -21.00 13.57 -1.11
CA CYS A 15 -21.39 12.25 -1.65
C CYS A 15 -20.64 11.96 -2.96
N GLY A 16 -19.35 11.67 -2.83
CA GLY A 16 -18.53 11.12 -3.91
C GLY A 16 -18.02 9.74 -3.53
N GLU A 17 -17.56 8.99 -4.52
CA GLU A 17 -16.87 7.72 -4.32
C GLU A 17 -15.66 7.92 -3.40
N ARG A 18 -15.39 6.93 -2.56
CA ARG A 18 -14.30 6.99 -1.59
C ARG A 18 -13.21 6.04 -2.02
N ILE A 19 -12.02 6.58 -2.29
CA ILE A 19 -10.80 5.82 -2.49
C ILE A 19 -10.05 5.76 -1.16
N SER A 20 -9.60 4.57 -0.79
CA SER A 20 -8.80 4.36 0.41
C SER A 20 -7.63 3.42 0.12
N GLU A 21 -6.44 3.84 0.52
CA GLU A 21 -5.19 3.09 0.37
C GLU A 21 -4.82 2.43 1.70
N HIS A 22 -4.41 1.17 1.65
CA HIS A 22 -3.94 0.43 2.82
C HIS A 22 -2.67 -0.36 2.49
N GLY A 23 -1.90 -0.70 3.52
CA GLY A 23 -0.68 -1.50 3.39
C GLY A 23 0.56 -0.65 3.15
N GLN A 24 1.61 -1.27 2.61
CA GLN A 24 2.87 -0.57 2.34
C GLN A 24 3.06 -0.34 0.84
N PHE A 25 2.99 0.92 0.43
CA PHE A 25 3.28 1.33 -0.94
C PHE A 25 4.77 1.62 -1.07
N ILE A 26 5.43 0.92 -1.98
CA ILE A 26 6.85 1.11 -2.26
C ILE A 26 6.95 2.05 -3.46
N ASN A 27 7.60 3.19 -3.26
CA ASN A 27 7.81 4.16 -4.33
C ASN A 27 9.01 3.76 -5.19
N GLN A 28 9.03 4.23 -6.45
CA GLN A 28 10.11 3.91 -7.38
C GLN A 28 11.49 4.29 -6.83
N SER A 29 11.60 5.43 -6.15
CA SER A 29 12.86 5.88 -5.54
C SER A 29 13.40 4.94 -4.46
N GLU A 30 12.51 4.24 -3.73
CA GLU A 30 12.92 3.25 -2.74
C GLU A 30 13.37 1.96 -3.43
N MET A 31 12.64 1.54 -4.46
CA MET A 31 13.01 0.37 -5.28
C MET A 31 14.35 0.57 -5.98
N ASP A 32 14.66 1.78 -6.44
CA ASP A 32 15.91 2.10 -7.13
C ASP A 32 17.15 1.92 -6.25
N VAL A 33 17.00 1.99 -4.92
CA VAL A 33 18.06 1.77 -3.93
C VAL A 33 18.29 0.28 -3.67
N ILE A 34 17.27 -0.55 -3.85
CA ILE A 34 17.33 -1.98 -3.59
C ILE A 34 18.02 -2.68 -4.77
N LYS A 35 19.09 -3.43 -4.50
CA LYS A 35 19.93 -4.12 -5.50
C LYS A 35 20.08 -5.59 -5.15
N ILE A 36 19.73 -6.46 -6.10
CA ILE A 36 19.95 -7.90 -6.02
C ILE A 36 21.46 -8.18 -5.87
N GLY A 37 21.79 -9.11 -4.97
CA GLY A 37 23.16 -9.52 -4.66
C GLY A 37 23.92 -8.54 -3.75
N GLN A 38 23.33 -7.40 -3.37
CA GLN A 38 24.00 -6.36 -2.57
C GLN A 38 23.20 -5.97 -1.33
N THR A 39 21.90 -5.74 -1.48
CA THR A 39 21.04 -5.31 -0.37
C THR A 39 20.72 -6.49 0.54
N ASN A 40 20.89 -6.32 1.84
CA ASN A 40 20.52 -7.33 2.84
C ASN A 40 19.07 -7.14 3.30
N ARG A 41 18.45 -8.19 3.83
CA ARG A 41 17.14 -8.16 4.48
C ARG A 41 17.01 -7.03 5.51
N SER A 42 18.03 -6.80 6.33
CA SER A 42 18.00 -5.71 7.32
C SER A 42 17.89 -4.33 6.68
N ASP A 43 18.55 -4.12 5.55
CA ASP A 43 18.54 -2.84 4.83
C ASP A 43 17.17 -2.57 4.23
N ILE A 44 16.54 -3.61 3.65
CA ILE A 44 15.17 -3.53 3.13
C ILE A 44 14.20 -3.19 4.25
N VAL A 45 14.31 -3.82 5.42
CA VAL A 45 13.45 -3.51 6.58
C VAL A 45 13.74 -2.12 7.15
N ALA A 46 14.99 -1.65 7.10
CA ALA A 46 15.33 -0.30 7.53
C ALA A 46 14.79 0.76 6.56
N LEU A 47 14.78 0.47 5.26
CA LEU A 47 14.29 1.37 4.21
C LEU A 47 12.76 1.39 4.14
N LEU A 48 12.12 0.21 4.10
CA LEU A 48 10.69 0.04 3.85
C LEU A 48 9.87 -0.19 5.13
N GLY A 49 10.51 -0.26 6.29
CA GLY A 49 9.85 -0.59 7.55
C GLY A 49 9.51 -2.08 7.69
N ARG A 50 8.59 -2.39 8.61
CA ARG A 50 8.21 -3.79 8.89
C ARG A 50 7.44 -4.38 7.71
N PRO A 51 7.75 -5.61 7.26
CA PRO A 51 6.98 -6.27 6.21
C PRO A 51 5.52 -6.47 6.63
N SER A 52 4.63 -6.58 5.63
CA SER A 52 3.22 -6.85 5.86
C SER A 52 3.01 -8.24 6.47
N PHE A 53 3.77 -9.23 5.99
CA PHE A 53 3.81 -10.57 6.55
C PHE A 53 5.09 -11.29 6.14
N GLU A 54 5.39 -12.37 6.86
CA GLU A 54 6.43 -13.33 6.55
C GLU A 54 5.78 -14.71 6.39
N ALA A 55 6.38 -15.61 5.63
CA ALA A 55 5.82 -16.96 5.49
C ALA A 55 5.95 -17.74 6.81
N ALA A 56 5.02 -18.65 7.07
CA ALA A 56 5.00 -19.46 8.29
C ALA A 56 6.19 -20.45 8.39
N PHE A 57 6.80 -20.80 7.27
CA PHE A 57 8.01 -21.63 7.19
C PHE A 57 9.20 -20.76 6.75
N ASP A 58 10.42 -21.21 6.99
CA ASP A 58 11.66 -20.53 6.57
C ASP A 58 11.76 -20.45 5.03
N SER A 59 10.97 -19.55 4.45
CA SER A 59 10.87 -19.28 3.03
C SER A 59 12.01 -18.38 2.57
N ARG A 60 12.73 -17.75 3.51
CA ARG A 60 13.63 -16.62 3.24
C ARG A 60 12.94 -15.56 2.39
N LYS A 61 11.64 -15.32 2.60
CA LYS A 61 10.85 -14.32 1.89
C LYS A 61 10.18 -13.35 2.85
N ILE A 62 10.17 -12.08 2.49
CA ILE A 62 9.33 -11.06 3.14
C ILE A 62 8.39 -10.43 2.11
N TYR A 63 7.21 -10.05 2.57
CA TYR A 63 6.13 -9.59 1.70
C TYR A 63 5.67 -8.19 2.11
N TYR A 64 5.56 -7.31 1.11
CA TYR A 64 4.96 -5.99 1.27
C TYR A 64 3.74 -5.93 0.38
N SER A 65 2.56 -5.84 1.00
CA SER A 65 1.29 -5.76 0.30
C SER A 65 0.72 -4.36 0.43
N SER A 66 0.28 -3.81 -0.70
CA SER A 66 -0.57 -2.62 -0.75
C SER A 66 -1.89 -2.94 -1.43
N GLN A 67 -2.93 -2.20 -1.08
CA GLN A 67 -4.24 -2.33 -1.71
C GLN A 67 -4.91 -0.97 -1.84
N ILE A 68 -5.57 -0.77 -2.98
CA ILE A 68 -6.47 0.35 -3.22
C ILE A 68 -7.88 -0.19 -3.14
N MET A 69 -8.69 0.41 -2.28
CA MET A 69 -10.10 0.09 -2.11
C MET A 69 -10.96 1.22 -2.67
N GLU A 70 -12.06 0.84 -3.31
CA GLU A 70 -13.04 1.77 -3.87
C GLU A 70 -14.41 1.46 -3.28
N GLN A 71 -15.01 2.50 -2.70
CA GLN A 71 -16.38 2.46 -2.21
C GLN A 71 -17.24 3.42 -3.06
N PRO A 72 -18.03 2.89 -4.00
CA PRO A 72 -18.92 3.72 -4.81
C PRO A 72 -20.08 4.25 -3.97
N VAL A 73 -20.75 5.30 -4.47
CA VAL A 73 -21.93 5.88 -3.81
C VAL A 73 -23.04 4.80 -3.76
N ALA A 74 -23.50 4.49 -2.55
CA ALA A 74 -24.48 3.43 -2.28
C ALA A 74 -24.05 2.00 -2.69
N GLY A 75 -22.75 1.70 -2.69
CA GLY A 75 -22.23 0.35 -2.90
C GLY A 75 -21.37 -0.17 -1.75
N ILE A 76 -20.92 -1.42 -1.90
CA ILE A 76 -20.01 -2.07 -0.95
C ILE A 76 -18.57 -1.69 -1.27
N ASN A 77 -17.76 -1.56 -0.22
CA ASN A 77 -16.33 -1.34 -0.37
C ASN A 77 -15.67 -2.58 -0.98
N ALA A 78 -14.90 -2.41 -2.05
CA ALA A 78 -14.24 -3.50 -2.77
C ALA A 78 -12.78 -3.17 -3.07
N THR A 79 -11.95 -4.21 -3.15
CA THR A 79 -10.56 -4.05 -3.62
C THR A 79 -10.55 -3.73 -5.10
N LYS A 80 -10.02 -2.56 -5.44
CA LYS A 80 -9.81 -2.11 -6.82
C LYS A 80 -8.52 -2.67 -7.39
N SER A 81 -7.45 -2.66 -6.60
CA SER A 81 -6.14 -3.16 -6.98
C SER A 81 -5.37 -3.63 -5.75
N ARG A 82 -4.51 -4.62 -5.91
CA ARG A 82 -3.57 -5.10 -4.90
C ARG A 82 -2.21 -5.27 -5.56
N MET A 83 -1.15 -4.92 -4.85
CA MET A 83 0.22 -5.18 -5.26
C MET A 83 0.94 -5.88 -4.12
N ILE A 84 1.72 -6.91 -4.41
CA ILE A 84 2.55 -7.62 -3.44
C ILE A 84 3.97 -7.73 -3.98
N TYR A 85 4.90 -7.03 -3.35
CA TYR A 85 6.33 -7.24 -3.56
C TYR A 85 6.81 -8.39 -2.70
N VAL A 86 7.52 -9.34 -3.32
CA VAL A 86 8.14 -10.48 -2.66
C VAL A 86 9.65 -10.34 -2.81
N PHE A 87 10.34 -10.23 -1.68
CA PHE A 87 11.81 -10.21 -1.66
C PHE A 87 12.30 -11.57 -1.17
N THR A 88 13.03 -12.29 -2.03
CA THR A 88 13.62 -13.59 -1.69
C THR A 88 15.10 -13.43 -1.33
N PHE A 89 15.53 -14.06 -0.24
CA PHE A 89 16.90 -13.99 0.27
C PHE A 89 17.60 -15.35 0.22
N ASP A 90 18.93 -15.33 0.21
CA ASP A 90 19.76 -16.49 0.50
C ASP A 90 19.93 -16.73 2.00
N SER A 91 20.71 -17.75 2.36
CA SER A 91 21.01 -18.11 3.76
C SER A 91 21.82 -17.03 4.51
N SER A 92 22.47 -16.12 3.80
CA SER A 92 23.23 -14.99 4.35
C SER A 92 22.39 -13.70 4.42
N ASN A 93 21.07 -13.81 4.17
CA ASN A 93 20.11 -12.70 4.09
C ASN A 93 20.37 -11.70 2.95
N THR A 94 21.12 -12.08 1.92
CA THR A 94 21.32 -11.24 0.73
C THR A 94 20.16 -11.41 -0.24
N LEU A 95 19.66 -10.31 -0.79
CA LEU A 95 18.57 -10.32 -1.76
C LEU A 95 18.96 -11.05 -3.04
N GLN A 96 18.12 -11.98 -3.49
CA GLN A 96 18.34 -12.79 -4.70
C GLN A 96 17.29 -12.53 -5.78
N GLU A 97 16.06 -12.21 -5.40
CA GLU A 97 14.95 -12.06 -6.34
C GLU A 97 13.91 -11.08 -5.78
N ILE A 98 13.27 -10.34 -6.70
CA ILE A 98 12.14 -9.46 -6.41
C ILE A 98 11.01 -9.86 -7.36
N ASP A 99 9.91 -10.40 -6.81
CA ASP A 99 8.68 -10.66 -7.56
C ASP A 99 7.62 -9.59 -7.27
N LEU A 100 6.76 -9.34 -8.26
CA LEU A 100 5.54 -8.54 -8.11
C LEU A 100 4.33 -9.42 -8.44
N ILE A 101 3.36 -9.45 -7.53
CA ILE A 101 2.06 -10.11 -7.72
C ILE A 101 0.98 -9.03 -7.72
N ASP A 102 0.18 -8.95 -8.80
CA ASP A 102 -0.95 -8.03 -8.99
C ASP A 102 -2.32 -8.72 -9.03
#